data_AF-A0A535JL69-F1
#
_entry.id   AF-A0A535JL69-F1
#
_cell.length_a   1.000
_cell.length_b   1.000
_cell.length_c   1.000
_cell.angle_alpha   90.00
_cell.angle_beta   90.00
_cell.angle_gamma   90.00
#
_symmetry.space_group_name_H-M   'P 1'
#
loop_
_entity.id
_entity.type
_entity.pdbx_description
1 polymer ?
#
loop_
_entity_poly.entity_id
_entity_poly.type
_entity_poly.pdbx_seq_one_letter_code
_entity_poly.pdbx_strand_id
1 'polypeptide(L)' 'MTEKKKKSKPSALRRLASAIDAAGRDADLARRSASDPAFRRGVRDDRRETLSKFTTVKHALADREKIEKSKRKT' A
#
# COMPACT_ATOMS: atom_id res chain seq x y z
N MET A 1 -6.07 11.27 -34.72
CA MET A 1 -6.71 11.68 -33.45
C MET A 1 -7.11 10.43 -32.69
N THR A 2 -6.31 9.92 -31.74
CA THR A 2 -6.66 8.71 -30.99
C THR A 2 -7.32 9.09 -29.66
N GLU A 3 -8.61 8.79 -29.55
CA GLU A 3 -9.40 9.02 -28.34
C GLU A 3 -8.78 8.24 -27.15
N LYS A 4 -8.28 8.98 -26.16
CA LYS A 4 -7.87 8.40 -24.89
C LYS A 4 -9.13 7.85 -24.19
N LYS A 5 -9.33 6.52 -24.25
CA LYS A 5 -10.36 5.82 -23.46
C LYS A 5 -10.34 6.30 -22.01
N LYS A 6 -11.40 7.01 -21.59
CA LYS A 6 -11.63 7.37 -20.17
C LYS A 6 -11.69 6.07 -19.37
N LYS A 7 -10.64 5.77 -18.59
CA LYS A 7 -10.68 4.69 -17.59
C LYS A 7 -11.78 5.04 -16.58
N SER A 8 -12.90 4.33 -16.65
CA SER A 8 -13.97 4.45 -15.66
C SER A 8 -13.41 4.14 -14.28
N LYS A 9 -13.85 4.90 -13.26
CA LYS A 9 -13.43 4.65 -11.87
C LYS A 9 -13.86 3.23 -11.50
N PRO A 10 -12.98 2.41 -10.89
CA PRO A 10 -13.33 1.05 -10.52
C PRO A 10 -14.53 1.04 -9.55
N SER A 11 -15.43 0.08 -9.73
CA SER A 11 -16.61 -0.11 -8.86
C SER A 11 -16.19 -0.34 -7.41
N ALA A 12 -17.10 -0.04 -6.47
CA ALA A 12 -16.85 -0.21 -5.04
C ALA A 12 -16.43 -1.66 -4.69
N LEU A 13 -17.09 -2.65 -5.30
CA LEU A 13 -16.76 -4.06 -5.14
C LEU A 13 -15.34 -4.38 -5.60
N ARG A 14 -14.89 -3.81 -6.73
CA ARG A 14 -13.53 -4.04 -7.24
C ARG A 14 -12.47 -3.41 -6.34
N ARG A 15 -12.77 -2.25 -5.74
CA ARG A 15 -11.89 -1.61 -4.75
C ARG A 15 -11.75 -2.45 -3.49
N LEU A 16 -12.87 -2.99 -2.99
CA LEU A 16 -12.88 -3.90 -1.85
C LEU A 16 -12.07 -5.16 -2.14
N ALA A 17 -12.30 -5.81 -3.29
CA ALA A 17 -11.54 -6.98 -3.70
C ALA A 17 -10.02 -6.69 -3.77
N SER A 18 -9.62 -5.57 -4.37
CA SER A 18 -8.20 -5.18 -4.43
C SER A 18 -7.58 -4.92 -3.04
N ALA A 19 -8.34 -4.38 -2.10
CA ALA A 19 -7.89 -4.17 -0.73
C ALA A 19 -7.70 -5.51 0.01
N ILE A 20 -8.64 -6.45 -0.18
CA ILE A 20 -8.56 -7.80 0.39
C ILE A 20 -7.36 -8.56 -0.18
N ASP A 21 -7.15 -8.52 -1.49
CA ASP A 21 -6.00 -9.16 -2.14
C ASP A 21 -4.66 -8.58 -1.62
N ALA A 22 -4.58 -7.26 -1.46
CA ALA A 22 -3.39 -6.61 -0.91
C ALA A 22 -3.12 -7.04 0.54
N ALA A 23 -4.16 -7.12 1.37
CA ALA A 23 -4.05 -7.60 2.75
C ALA A 23 -3.61 -9.07 2.82
N GLY A 24 -4.14 -9.93 1.93
CA GLY A 24 -3.73 -11.34 1.83
C GLY A 24 -2.25 -11.50 1.49
N ARG A 25 -1.76 -10.74 0.48
CA ARG A 25 -0.34 -10.75 0.11
C ARG A 25 0.57 -10.26 1.24
N ASP A 26 0.13 -9.23 1.95
CA ASP A 26 0.87 -8.70 3.09
C ASP A 26 0.91 -9.70 4.25
N ALA A 27 -0.17 -10.44 4.50
CA ALA A 27 -0.17 -11.52 5.49
C ALA A 27 0.81 -12.64 5.12
N ASP A 28 0.86 -13.04 3.84
CA ASP A 28 1.83 -14.04 3.37
C ASP A 28 3.27 -13.53 3.48
N LEU A 29 3.51 -12.27 3.12
CA LEU A 29 4.82 -11.64 3.28
C LEU A 29 5.24 -11.61 4.75
N ALA A 30 4.32 -11.22 5.64
CA ALA A 30 4.56 -11.18 7.09
C ALA A 30 4.91 -12.56 7.64
N ARG A 31 4.21 -13.62 7.21
CA ARG A 31 4.54 -14.99 7.61
C ARG A 31 5.95 -15.40 7.17
N ARG A 32 6.31 -15.08 5.92
CA ARG A 32 7.64 -15.39 5.37
C ARG A 32 8.76 -14.60 6.05
N SER A 33 8.50 -13.34 6.40
CA SER A 33 9.50 -12.45 7.00
C SER A 33 9.55 -12.53 8.53
N ALA A 34 8.56 -13.14 9.19
CA ALA A 34 8.50 -13.25 10.64
C ALA A 34 9.69 -14.01 11.23
N SER A 35 10.19 -15.02 10.52
CA SER A 35 11.36 -15.81 10.93
C SER A 35 12.68 -15.27 10.40
N ASP A 36 12.67 -14.24 9.55
CA ASP A 36 13.89 -13.67 8.96
C ASP A 36 14.60 -12.72 9.96
N PRO A 37 15.84 -13.04 10.42
CA PRO A 37 16.60 -12.17 11.30
C PRO A 37 16.96 -10.83 10.66
N ALA A 38 17.18 -10.79 9.35
CA ALA A 38 17.51 -9.56 8.62
C ALA A 38 16.31 -8.61 8.61
N PHE A 39 15.11 -9.14 8.37
CA PHE A 39 13.88 -8.37 8.49
C PHE A 39 13.67 -7.81 9.91
N ARG A 40 13.92 -8.61 10.97
CA ARG A 40 13.80 -8.14 12.37
C ARG A 40 14.78 -7.02 12.70
N ARG A 41 16.03 -7.11 12.21
CA ARG A 41 17.02 -6.04 12.37
C ARG A 41 16.61 -4.79 11.59
N GLY A 42 16.21 -4.95 10.33
CA GLY A 42 15.71 -3.85 9.50
C GLY A 42 14.54 -3.11 10.15
N VAL A 43 13.58 -3.80 10.76
CA VAL A 43 12.46 -3.16 11.48
C VAL A 43 12.93 -2.30 12.66
N ARG A 44 14.05 -2.66 13.32
CA ARG A 44 14.63 -1.88 14.42
C ARG A 44 15.42 -0.68 13.90
N ASP A 45 16.22 -0.88 12.85
CA ASP A 45 17.17 0.12 12.35
C ASP A 45 16.47 1.17 11.47
N ASP A 46 15.71 0.73 10.46
CA ASP A 46 14.83 1.59 9.67
C ASP A 46 13.46 0.94 9.48
N ARG A 47 12.59 1.25 10.45
CA ARG A 47 11.21 0.77 10.47
C ARG A 47 10.42 1.21 9.25
N ARG A 48 10.62 2.45 8.78
CA ARG A 48 9.78 3.02 7.72
C ARG A 48 10.13 2.39 6.38
N GLU A 49 11.43 2.29 6.07
CA GLU A 49 11.90 1.62 4.86
C GLU A 49 11.55 0.13 4.89
N THR A 50 11.77 -0.55 6.01
CA THR A 50 11.53 -1.99 6.11
C THR A 50 10.05 -2.34 5.98
N LEU A 51 9.16 -1.58 6.62
CA LEU A 51 7.71 -1.78 6.51
C LEU A 51 7.14 -1.29 5.18
N SER A 52 7.87 -0.48 4.41
CA SER A 52 7.43 -0.05 3.08
C SER A 52 7.30 -1.23 2.10
N LYS A 53 7.87 -2.40 2.41
CA LYS A 53 7.71 -3.63 1.60
C LYS A 53 6.26 -4.12 1.54
N PHE A 54 5.44 -3.79 2.55
CA PHE A 54 4.03 -4.16 2.61
C PHE A 54 3.19 -3.22 1.74
N THR A 55 2.32 -3.80 0.92
CA THR A 55 1.50 -3.07 -0.07
C THR A 55 0.50 -2.16 0.62
N THR A 56 -0.11 -2.61 1.70
CA THR A 56 -1.04 -1.83 2.52
C THR A 56 -0.37 -0.62 3.17
N VAL A 57 0.89 -0.76 3.61
CA VAL A 57 1.69 0.36 4.16
C VAL A 57 1.96 1.41 3.09
N LYS A 58 2.32 1.00 1.87
CA LYS A 58 2.48 1.94 0.74
C LYS A 58 1.19 2.69 0.44
N HIS A 59 0.05 1.98 0.44
CA HIS A 59 -1.26 2.60 0.23
C HIS A 59 -1.60 3.61 1.32
N ALA A 60 -1.38 3.27 2.58
CA ALA A 60 -1.63 4.19 3.70
C ALA A 60 -0.78 5.46 3.63
N LEU A 61 0.50 5.35 3.24
CA LEU A 61 1.37 6.51 3.02
C LEU A 61 0.86 7.40 1.88
N ALA A 62 0.48 6.79 0.76
CA ALA A 62 -0.07 7.52 -0.39
C ALA A 62 -1.38 8.22 -0.06
N ASP A 63 -2.25 7.59 0.74
CA ASP A 63 -3.51 8.19 1.17
C ASP A 63 -3.27 9.34 2.16
N ARG A 64 -2.31 9.21 3.07
CA ARG A 64 -1.88 10.32 3.93
C ARG A 64 -1.38 11.51 3.09
N GLU A 65 -0.57 11.28 2.07
CA GLU A 65 -0.12 12.35 1.17
C GLU A 65 -1.28 13.02 0.42
N LYS A 66 -2.27 12.24 -0.04
CA LYS A 66 -3.47 12.80 -0.70
C LYS A 66 -4.26 13.67 0.27
N ILE A 67 -4.46 13.20 1.51
CA ILE A 67 -5.17 13.94 2.56
C ILE A 67 -4.45 15.25 2.89
N GLU A 68 -3.13 15.21 3.04
CA GLU A 68 -2.34 16.42 3.29
C GLU A 68 -2.39 17.39 2.11
N LYS A 69 -2.35 16.90 0.86
CA LYS A 69 -2.54 17.73 -0.34
C LYS A 69 -3.94 18.33 -0.43
N SER A 70 -4.97 17.60 -0.03
CA SER A 70 -6.33 18.15 0.00
C SER A 70 -6.49 19.20 1.08
N LYS A 71 -5.92 18.99 2.27
CA LYS A 71 -5.96 19.99 3.36
C LYS A 71 -5.25 21.29 3.00
N ARG A 72 -4.13 21.23 2.27
CA ARG A 72 -3.37 22.42 1.82
C ARG A 72 -4.05 23.19 0.67
N LYS A 73 -5.02 22.58 0.00
CA LYS A 73 -5.77 23.20 -1.11
C LYS A 73 -7.05 23.89 -0.64
N THR A 74 -7.49 23.61 0.58
CA THR A 74 -8.62 24.26 1.24
C THR A 74 -8.10 25.45 2.04
#